data_AF-A0AAV2NMP8-F1
#
_entry.id   AF-A0AAV2NMP8-F1
#
_cell.length_a   1.000
_cell.length_b   1.000
_cell.length_c   1.000
_cell.angle_alpha   90.00
_cell.angle_beta   90.00
_cell.angle_gamma   90.00
#
_symmetry.space_group_name_H-M   'P 1'
#
loop_
_entity.id
_entity.type
_entity.pdbx_description
1 polymer ?
#
loop_
_entity_poly.entity_id
_entity_poly.type
_entity_poly.pdbx_seq_one_letter_code
_entity_poly.pdbx_strand_id
1 'polypeptide(L)'
;MAAVVARRRSPSLAPNSTCSSDDDAGDSSLAPSSDGAGTAKASTDRGRPPTTGEYVGLAKAQQKLAKAIKETEYYDEIEKFLDAGWVPSTTRRMREMPKEEELLEQMRDLCSSELEKRARTFLSGVERVANTSSYLQGPFKGILRKAAANSKVIVAEF
;
A
#
# COMPACT_ATOMS: atom_id res chain seq x y z
N MET A 1 -25.08 12.43 -45.60
CA MET A 1 -23.86 13.26 -45.70
C MET A 1 -23.08 13.04 -44.40
N ALA A 2 -22.24 12.02 -44.25
CA ALA A 2 -20.91 11.81 -44.86
C ALA A 2 -19.83 12.76 -44.33
N ALA A 3 -18.98 12.24 -43.44
CA ALA A 3 -17.52 12.47 -43.32
C ALA A 3 -17.02 11.55 -42.18
N VAL A 4 -16.51 10.34 -42.43
CA VAL A 4 -15.16 9.97 -42.92
C VAL A 4 -14.05 10.31 -41.91
N VAL A 5 -13.70 9.27 -41.13
CA VAL A 5 -12.36 8.73 -40.84
C VAL A 5 -11.17 9.69 -40.73
N ALA A 6 -10.52 9.68 -39.56
CA ALA A 6 -9.06 9.69 -39.49
C ALA A 6 -8.56 8.88 -38.27
N ARG A 7 -8.29 7.59 -38.51
CA ARG A 7 -7.31 6.80 -37.74
C ARG A 7 -5.91 7.30 -38.08
N ARG A 8 -5.00 7.26 -37.09
CA ARG A 8 -3.51 7.23 -37.11
C ARG A 8 -2.99 8.22 -36.06
N ARG A 9 -1.98 7.96 -35.24
CA ARG A 9 -0.83 7.06 -35.36
C ARG A 9 -0.23 6.88 -33.96
N SER A 10 0.04 5.64 -33.57
CA SER A 10 1.07 5.30 -32.59
C SER A 10 2.45 5.57 -33.18
N PRO A 11 3.42 6.08 -32.39
CA PRO A 11 4.84 5.90 -32.66
C PRO A 11 5.34 4.75 -31.76
N SER A 12 5.48 3.54 -32.32
CA SER A 12 6.69 3.00 -32.96
C SER A 12 7.74 2.54 -31.94
N LEU A 13 7.67 1.24 -31.64
CA LEU A 13 8.81 0.42 -31.26
C LEU A 13 9.87 0.47 -32.37
N ALA A 14 11.13 0.71 -31.99
CA ALA A 14 12.33 0.28 -32.71
C ALA A 14 13.54 0.36 -31.73
N PRO A 15 14.70 -0.25 -32.03
CA PRO A 15 15.09 -1.53 -31.45
C PRO A 15 16.36 -1.46 -30.61
N ASN A 16 16.63 -2.55 -29.87
CA ASN A 16 17.94 -2.87 -29.32
C ASN A 16 19.05 -2.65 -30.35
N SER A 17 20.02 -1.82 -29.98
CA SER A 17 21.35 -1.78 -30.59
C SER A 17 22.35 -2.07 -29.47
N THR A 18 22.54 -3.36 -29.21
CA THR A 18 23.72 -3.87 -28.51
C THR A 18 24.89 -3.82 -29.48
N CYS A 19 25.77 -2.83 -29.34
CA CYS A 19 27.12 -2.90 -29.90
C CYS A 19 28.00 -3.62 -28.87
N SER A 20 28.24 -4.91 -29.10
CA SER A 20 29.38 -5.61 -28.54
C SER A 20 30.64 -5.08 -29.21
N SER A 21 31.57 -4.59 -28.41
CA SER A 21 32.97 -4.45 -28.78
C SER A 21 33.78 -4.97 -27.61
N ASP A 22 34.02 -6.28 -27.66
CA ASP A 22 35.11 -6.92 -26.94
C ASP A 22 36.37 -6.63 -27.75
N ASP A 23 37.29 -5.85 -27.18
CA ASP A 23 38.71 -6.05 -27.43
C ASP A 23 39.47 -5.71 -26.14
N ASP A 24 40.25 -6.72 -25.79
CA ASP A 24 41.05 -6.97 -24.61
C ASP A 24 42.37 -6.17 -24.64
N ALA A 25 43.11 -6.24 -23.53
CA ALA A 25 44.48 -5.79 -23.27
C ALA A 25 44.63 -4.42 -22.57
N GLY A 26 44.83 -4.51 -21.25
CA GLY A 26 45.30 -3.43 -20.39
C GLY A 26 45.71 -3.94 -19.02
N ASP A 27 46.74 -4.80 -19.01
CA ASP A 27 47.52 -5.19 -17.84
C ASP A 27 47.82 -4.00 -16.91
N SER A 28 47.37 -4.10 -15.67
CA SER A 28 48.01 -3.44 -14.52
C SER A 28 47.56 -4.16 -13.26
N SER A 29 48.27 -5.24 -12.96
CA SER A 29 48.38 -5.80 -11.62
C SER A 29 48.67 -4.71 -10.59
N LEU A 30 47.78 -4.52 -9.62
CA LEU A 30 48.09 -3.97 -8.29
C LEU A 30 46.98 -4.38 -7.32
N ALA A 31 47.13 -5.59 -6.79
CA ALA A 31 46.45 -5.97 -5.56
C ALA A 31 47.16 -5.30 -4.38
N PRO A 32 46.44 -4.67 -3.44
CA PRO A 32 46.83 -4.67 -2.06
C PRO A 32 45.97 -5.70 -1.33
N SER A 33 46.57 -6.84 -1.00
CA SER A 33 46.11 -7.64 0.13
C SER A 33 46.21 -6.79 1.40
N SER A 34 45.08 -6.50 2.02
CA SER A 34 45.07 -6.17 3.45
C SER A 34 43.85 -6.79 4.10
N ASP A 35 44.10 -7.88 4.82
CA ASP A 35 43.25 -8.32 5.92
C ASP A 35 43.01 -7.15 6.87
N GLY A 36 41.74 -6.87 7.16
CA GLY A 36 41.38 -5.78 8.06
C GLY A 36 39.89 -5.49 8.01
N ALA A 37 39.13 -6.21 8.84
CA ALA A 37 37.79 -5.81 9.25
C ALA A 37 37.89 -4.43 9.95
N GLY A 38 37.77 -3.37 9.18
CA GLY A 38 37.73 -2.01 9.65
C GLY A 38 36.68 -1.26 8.86
N THR A 39 35.60 -0.86 9.52
CA THR A 39 34.67 0.14 9.00
C THR A 39 35.47 1.40 8.67
N ALA A 40 35.85 1.57 7.40
CA ALA A 40 36.51 2.78 6.93
C ALA A 40 35.52 3.93 7.13
N LYS A 41 35.69 4.66 8.24
CA LYS A 41 35.11 5.99 8.40
C LYS A 41 35.64 6.79 7.21
N ALA A 42 34.76 7.18 6.30
CA ALA A 42 35.10 8.12 5.24
C ALA A 42 35.70 9.36 5.93
N SER A 43 37.02 9.47 5.90
CA SER A 43 37.72 10.65 6.38
C SER A 43 37.33 11.76 5.43
N THR A 44 36.43 12.64 5.88
CA THR A 44 36.13 13.89 5.19
C THR A 44 37.43 14.67 5.13
N ASP A 45 38.16 14.53 4.03
CA ASP A 45 39.34 15.32 3.73
C ASP A 45 38.83 16.76 3.56
N ARG A 46 38.92 17.53 4.65
CA ARG A 46 38.31 18.86 4.79
C ARG A 46 38.94 19.79 3.76
N GLY A 47 38.29 19.97 2.62
CA GLY A 47 38.76 20.86 1.55
C GLY A 47 38.50 20.34 0.14
N ARG A 48 38.18 19.05 -0.04
CA ARG A 48 37.74 18.54 -1.34
C ARG A 48 36.23 18.72 -1.48
N PRO A 49 35.75 19.33 -2.58
CA PRO A 49 34.34 19.36 -2.85
C PRO A 49 33.84 17.92 -3.03
N PRO A 50 32.65 17.60 -2.50
CA PRO A 50 32.08 16.27 -2.60
C PRO A 50 32.04 15.77 -4.03
N THR A 51 32.37 14.49 -4.22
CA THR A 51 32.40 13.87 -5.55
C THR A 51 31.00 13.43 -5.98
N THR A 52 30.76 13.28 -7.28
CA THR A 52 29.48 12.79 -7.82
C THR A 52 29.04 11.45 -7.21
N GLY A 53 29.99 10.57 -6.88
CA GLY A 53 29.74 9.30 -6.20
C GLY A 53 29.25 9.45 -4.75
N GLU A 54 29.77 10.43 -4.01
CA GLU A 54 29.33 10.73 -2.64
C GLU A 54 27.89 11.26 -2.64
N TYR A 55 27.52 12.12 -3.59
CA TYR A 55 26.15 12.58 -3.75
C TYR A 55 25.18 11.42 -4.06
N VAL A 56 25.56 10.49 -4.93
CA VAL A 56 24.76 9.29 -5.23
C VAL A 56 24.65 8.38 -4.01
N GLY A 57 25.71 8.25 -3.22
CA GLY A 57 25.71 7.53 -1.95
C GLY A 57 24.74 8.13 -0.93
N LEU A 58 24.77 9.46 -0.76
CA LEU A 58 23.86 10.20 0.11
C LEU A 58 22.40 10.09 -0.38
N ALA A 59 22.15 10.22 -1.68
CA ALA A 59 20.82 10.07 -2.24
C ALA A 59 20.24 8.67 -2.03
N LYS A 60 21.07 7.62 -2.22
CA LYS A 60 20.68 6.23 -1.93
C LYS A 60 20.41 6.02 -0.44
N ALA A 61 21.21 6.61 0.44
CA ALA A 61 21.01 6.52 1.89
C ALA A 61 19.72 7.23 2.33
N GLN A 62 19.45 8.43 1.81
CA GLN A 62 18.21 9.17 2.05
C GLN A 62 16.99 8.41 1.53
N GLN A 63 17.06 7.81 0.34
CA GLN A 63 15.96 7.00 -0.19
C GLN A 63 15.69 5.75 0.67
N LYS A 64 16.73 5.09 1.18
CA LYS A 64 16.58 3.95 2.09
C LYS A 64 15.93 4.37 3.42
N LEU A 65 16.38 5.48 4.00
CA LEU A 65 15.80 6.03 5.22
C LEU A 65 14.32 6.40 5.03
N ALA A 66 13.98 7.09 3.94
CA ALA A 66 12.60 7.45 3.64
C ALA A 66 11.70 6.22 3.44
N LYS A 67 12.22 5.15 2.85
CA LYS A 67 11.49 3.87 2.74
C LYS A 67 11.26 3.23 4.10
N ALA A 68 12.29 3.19 4.94
CA ALA A 68 12.19 2.63 6.28
C ALA A 68 11.18 3.39 7.16
N ILE A 69 11.18 4.73 7.13
CA ILE A 69 10.21 5.55 7.87
C ILE A 69 8.77 5.25 7.41
N LYS A 70 8.52 5.21 6.09
CA LYS A 70 7.19 4.89 5.57
C LYS A 70 6.72 3.49 5.98
N GLU A 71 7.64 2.55 6.03
CA GLU A 71 7.34 1.19 6.45
C GLU A 71 7.02 1.12 7.96
N THR A 72 7.77 1.83 8.81
CA THR A 72 7.44 1.91 10.24
C THR A 72 6.11 2.62 10.48
N GLU A 73 5.86 3.76 9.81
CA GLU A 73 4.58 4.47 9.89
C GLU A 73 3.40 3.58 9.49
N TYR A 74 3.57 2.76 8.44
CA TYR A 74 2.55 1.82 7.99
C TYR A 74 2.21 0.76 9.04
N TYR A 75 3.21 0.17 9.70
CA TYR A 75 2.96 -0.81 10.76
C TYR A 75 2.37 -0.17 12.02
N ASP A 76 2.84 1.02 12.41
CA ASP A 76 2.30 1.78 13.53
C ASP A 76 0.82 2.15 13.30
N GLU A 77 0.45 2.51 12.07
CA GLU A 77 -0.94 2.73 11.68
C GLU A 77 -1.76 1.45 11.79
N ILE A 78 -1.26 0.32 11.31
CA ILE A 78 -1.98 -0.95 11.44
C ILE A 78 -2.18 -1.32 12.92
N GLU A 79 -1.15 -1.17 13.75
CA GLU A 79 -1.21 -1.50 15.17
C GLU A 79 -2.22 -0.63 15.92
N LYS A 80 -2.21 0.69 15.67
CA LYS A 80 -3.21 1.62 16.25
C LYS A 80 -4.64 1.22 15.92
N PHE A 81 -4.90 0.76 14.69
CA PHE A 81 -6.26 0.39 14.29
C PHE A 81 -6.64 -1.04 14.70
N LEU A 82 -5.67 -1.91 15.01
CA LEU A 82 -5.91 -3.21 15.61
C LEU A 82 -6.16 -3.13 17.11
N ASP A 83 -5.73 -2.05 17.76
CA ASP A 83 -6.05 -1.76 19.15
C ASP A 83 -7.56 -1.56 19.32
N ALA A 84 -8.16 -2.39 20.17
CA ALA A 84 -9.59 -2.34 20.46
C ALA A 84 -10.03 -1.04 21.16
N GLY A 85 -9.09 -0.31 21.78
CA GLY A 85 -9.36 0.98 22.42
C GLY A 85 -9.33 2.18 21.47
N TRP A 86 -8.86 2.01 20.24
CA TRP A 86 -8.71 3.12 19.31
C TRP A 86 -10.03 3.48 18.63
N VAL A 87 -10.40 4.76 18.71
CA VAL A 87 -11.61 5.29 18.08
C VAL A 87 -11.21 6.27 16.97
N PRO A 88 -11.65 6.04 15.72
CA PRO A 88 -11.38 6.96 14.62
C PRO A 88 -11.98 8.35 14.88
N SER A 89 -11.27 9.38 14.40
CA SER A 89 -11.79 10.75 14.45
C SER A 89 -13.11 10.86 13.69
N THR A 90 -14.12 11.45 14.33
CA THR A 90 -15.47 11.54 13.77
C THR A 90 -15.51 12.51 12.60
N THR A 91 -15.73 11.99 11.40
CA THR A 91 -15.93 12.82 10.20
C THR A 91 -17.36 13.37 10.13
N ARG A 92 -17.59 14.43 9.34
CA ARG A 92 -18.93 15.00 9.15
C ARG A 92 -19.97 13.95 8.71
N ARG A 93 -19.61 13.08 7.76
CA ARG A 93 -20.49 12.01 7.28
C ARG A 93 -20.84 10.98 8.36
N MET A 94 -19.93 10.71 9.31
CA MET A 94 -20.23 9.83 10.44
C MET A 94 -21.27 10.43 11.38
N ARG A 95 -21.33 11.76 11.52
CA ARG A 95 -22.34 12.45 12.34
C ARG A 95 -23.72 12.46 11.70
N GLU A 96 -23.78 12.33 10.39
CA GLU A 96 -25.02 12.28 9.61
C GLU A 96 -25.62 10.86 9.59
N MET A 97 -24.95 9.85 10.18
CA MET A 97 -25.49 8.50 10.25
C MET A 97 -26.64 8.39 11.26
N PRO A 98 -27.66 7.55 11.00
CA PRO A 98 -28.72 7.27 11.96
C PRO A 98 -28.15 6.80 13.29
N LYS A 99 -28.77 7.23 14.39
CA LYS A 99 -28.41 6.74 15.72
C LYS A 99 -28.85 5.28 15.88
N GLU A 100 -28.20 4.58 16.80
CA GLU A 100 -28.56 3.19 17.11
C GLU A 100 -30.03 3.06 17.54
N GLU A 101 -30.53 4.00 18.34
CA GLU A 101 -31.94 4.04 18.78
C GLU A 101 -32.92 4.11 17.59
N GLU A 102 -32.61 4.93 16.58
CA GLU A 102 -33.43 5.08 15.38
C GLU A 102 -33.44 3.80 14.54
N LEU A 103 -32.28 3.12 14.44
CA LEU A 103 -32.17 1.85 13.74
C LEU A 103 -32.91 0.73 14.47
N LEU A 104 -32.85 0.71 15.80
CA LEU A 104 -33.60 -0.25 16.62
C LEU A 104 -35.10 -0.07 16.45
N GLU A 105 -35.59 1.16 16.48
CA GLU A 105 -37.00 1.45 16.27
C GLU A 105 -37.49 1.02 14.89
N GLN A 106 -36.68 1.21 13.84
CA GLN A 106 -36.97 0.71 12.48
C GLN A 106 -36.99 -0.82 12.34
N MET A 107 -36.43 -1.54 13.32
CA MET A 107 -36.33 -3.00 13.31
C MET A 107 -37.24 -3.67 14.34
N ARG A 108 -37.82 -2.91 15.27
CA ARG A 108 -38.59 -3.42 16.40
C ARG A 108 -39.84 -4.20 15.99
N ASP A 109 -40.51 -3.76 14.93
CA ASP A 109 -41.77 -4.34 14.47
C ASP A 109 -41.59 -5.43 13.39
N LEU A 110 -40.34 -5.75 13.03
CA LEU A 110 -40.07 -6.75 11.98
C LEU A 110 -40.18 -8.17 12.51
N CYS A 111 -40.67 -9.06 11.66
CA CYS A 111 -40.64 -10.49 11.93
C CYS A 111 -39.18 -11.01 11.89
N SER A 112 -38.87 -12.08 12.64
CA SER A 112 -37.53 -12.71 12.65
C SER A 112 -36.99 -12.99 11.24
N SER A 113 -37.83 -13.51 10.33
CA SER A 113 -37.44 -13.78 8.94
C SER A 113 -37.09 -12.53 8.12
N GLU A 114 -37.68 -11.38 8.45
CA GLU A 114 -37.38 -10.11 7.79
C GLU A 114 -36.10 -9.50 8.35
N LEU A 115 -35.88 -9.65 9.65
CA LEU A 115 -34.64 -9.27 10.32
C LEU A 115 -33.45 -10.02 9.73
N GLU A 116 -33.59 -11.34 9.54
CA GLU A 116 -32.58 -12.20 8.93
C GLU A 116 -32.26 -11.78 7.49
N LYS A 117 -33.28 -11.51 6.68
CA LYS A 117 -33.11 -10.99 5.31
C LYS A 117 -32.36 -9.66 5.31
N ARG A 118 -32.74 -8.70 6.17
CA ARG A 118 -32.03 -7.42 6.31
C ARG A 118 -30.58 -7.63 6.73
N ALA A 119 -30.33 -8.45 7.74
CA ALA A 119 -28.98 -8.77 8.19
C ALA A 119 -28.12 -9.33 7.05
N ARG A 120 -28.64 -10.31 6.29
CA ARG A 120 -27.95 -10.87 5.11
C ARG A 120 -27.64 -9.81 4.05
N THR A 121 -28.57 -8.87 3.79
CA THR A 121 -28.33 -7.79 2.82
C THR A 121 -27.23 -6.82 3.28
N PHE A 122 -27.21 -6.44 4.55
CA PHE A 122 -26.17 -5.57 5.11
C PHE A 122 -24.80 -6.26 5.09
N LEU A 123 -24.73 -7.53 5.49
CA LEU A 123 -23.50 -8.31 5.48
C LEU A 123 -22.95 -8.53 4.05
N SER A 124 -23.83 -8.70 3.06
CA SER A 124 -23.45 -8.70 1.64
C SER A 124 -22.90 -7.34 1.18
N GLY A 125 -23.46 -6.23 1.68
CA GLY A 125 -22.91 -4.89 1.48
C GLY A 125 -21.47 -4.76 1.99
N VAL A 126 -21.22 -5.21 3.22
CA VAL A 126 -19.88 -5.17 3.84
C VAL A 126 -18.87 -6.02 3.05
N GLU A 127 -19.27 -7.23 2.63
CA GLU A 127 -18.40 -8.10 1.83
C GLU A 127 -18.06 -7.51 0.47
N ARG A 128 -19.04 -6.87 -0.21
CA ARG A 128 -18.78 -6.14 -1.45
C ARG A 128 -17.74 -5.04 -1.22
N VAL A 129 -17.90 -4.21 -0.19
CA VAL A 129 -16.94 -3.14 0.12
C VAL A 129 -15.53 -3.70 0.38
N ALA A 130 -15.43 -4.80 1.14
CA ALA A 130 -14.15 -5.44 1.41
C ALA A 130 -13.47 -5.95 0.12
N ASN A 131 -14.24 -6.43 -0.86
CA ASN A 131 -13.72 -6.95 -2.12
C ASN A 131 -13.43 -5.86 -3.16
N THR A 132 -14.22 -4.79 -3.22
CA THR A 132 -14.14 -3.78 -4.30
C THR A 132 -13.37 -2.52 -3.91
N SER A 133 -13.22 -2.20 -2.62
CA SER A 133 -12.59 -0.96 -2.21
C SER A 133 -11.10 -0.94 -2.55
N SER A 134 -10.65 0.04 -3.33
CA SER A 134 -9.23 0.25 -3.65
C SER A 134 -8.47 0.97 -2.54
N TYR A 135 -9.16 1.77 -1.73
CA TYR A 135 -8.57 2.63 -0.69
C TYR A 135 -8.47 1.96 0.68
N LEU A 136 -9.00 0.73 0.81
CA LEU A 136 -8.92 -0.02 2.05
C LEU A 136 -7.70 -0.97 2.04
N GLN A 137 -6.88 -0.90 3.09
CA GLN A 137 -5.69 -1.76 3.19
C GLN A 137 -6.08 -3.25 3.30
N GLY A 138 -5.18 -4.12 2.84
CA GLY A 138 -5.36 -5.58 2.82
C GLY A 138 -5.76 -6.19 4.17
N PRO A 139 -5.09 -5.86 5.29
CA PRO A 139 -5.46 -6.36 6.62
C PRO A 139 -6.91 -6.02 6.99
N PHE A 140 -7.36 -4.78 6.73
CA PHE A 140 -8.73 -4.35 7.00
C PHE A 140 -9.75 -5.10 6.16
N LYS A 141 -9.45 -5.35 4.88
CA LYS A 141 -10.29 -6.23 4.04
C LYS A 141 -10.37 -7.64 4.60
N GLY A 142 -9.29 -8.15 5.21
CA GLY A 142 -9.28 -9.44 5.90
C GLY A 142 -10.21 -9.45 7.10
N ILE A 143 -10.11 -8.43 7.97
CA ILE A 143 -10.95 -8.29 9.17
C ILE A 143 -12.43 -8.17 8.79
N LEU A 144 -12.77 -7.29 7.83
CA LEU A 144 -14.16 -7.13 7.38
C LEU A 144 -14.74 -8.42 6.80
N ARG A 145 -13.96 -9.15 5.98
CA ARG A 145 -14.40 -10.46 5.45
C ARG A 145 -14.62 -11.47 6.56
N LYS A 146 -13.71 -11.57 7.52
CA LYS A 146 -13.82 -12.48 8.66
C LYS A 146 -15.02 -12.13 9.54
N ALA A 147 -15.22 -10.85 9.86
CA ALA A 147 -16.36 -10.37 10.63
C ALA A 147 -17.68 -10.66 9.89
N ALA A 148 -17.77 -10.33 8.60
CA ALA A 148 -18.96 -10.61 7.81
C ALA A 148 -19.27 -12.11 7.72
N ALA A 149 -18.25 -12.97 7.55
CA ALA A 149 -18.42 -14.42 7.54
C ALA A 149 -18.92 -14.94 8.90
N ASN A 150 -18.30 -14.52 10.00
CA ASN A 150 -18.71 -14.91 11.35
C ASN A 150 -20.16 -14.46 11.64
N SER A 151 -20.52 -13.22 11.33
CA SER A 151 -21.87 -12.70 11.52
C SER A 151 -22.91 -13.43 10.67
N LYS A 152 -22.56 -13.88 9.45
CA LYS A 152 -23.48 -14.69 8.63
C LYS A 152 -23.76 -16.05 9.26
N VAL A 153 -22.75 -16.70 9.83
CA VAL A 153 -22.93 -17.97 10.55
C VAL A 153 -23.85 -17.76 11.74
N ILE A 154 -23.60 -16.72 12.55
CA ILE A 154 -24.45 -16.39 13.69
C ILE A 154 -25.90 -16.17 13.26
N VAL A 155 -26.13 -15.37 12.21
CA VAL A 155 -27.48 -15.09 11.70
C VAL A 155 -28.17 -16.35 11.13
N ALA A 156 -27.42 -17.36 10.68
CA ALA A 156 -27.99 -18.61 10.18
C ALA A 156 -28.34 -19.61 11.30
N GLU A 157 -27.78 -19.44 12.50
CA GLU A 157 -28.04 -20.30 13.67
C GLU A 157 -29.22 -19.79 14.53
N PHE A 158 -29.76 -18.60 14.24
CA PHE A 158 -30.94 -18.02 14.88
C PHE A 158 -32.17 -18.12 13.97
#